data_AF-A0AAN8GDW6-F1
#
_entry.id   AF-A0AAN8GDW6-F1
#
_cell.length_a   1.000
_cell.length_b   1.000
_cell.length_c   1.000
_cell.angle_alpha   90.00
_cell.angle_beta   90.00
_cell.angle_gamma   90.00
#
_symmetry.space_group_name_H-M   'P 1'
#
loop_
_entity.id
_entity.type
_entity.pdbx_description
1 polymer ?
#
loop_
_entity_poly.entity_id
_entity_poly.type
_entity_poly.pdbx_seq_one_letter_code
_entity_poly.pdbx_strand_id
1 'polypeptide(L)'
;PGYDMSQHVRRYGKYIGEKIATYRVCAFDFCKVKRGREDGLLRTMHTDKLLKTLPILQNQIDALLEFQVSASELNNGVINCSFILLFRDLIRLFACYNDGIINLLEKYFDMNKKQCRDALDTYKGFLTRLDKVSEFLRVAESVGIDRGEIPDLTRAPASLLEALEAHLIHLEGGRVPPPGASSQYPTAQSQVANFSMAGGFQTQPHVGDAERTRYIELEKERLRQFEEQKRQQGTAGKFQ
;
A
#
# COMPACT_ATOMS: atom_id res chain seq x y z
N PRO A 1 -13.01 -25.05 -21.21
CA PRO A 1 -13.63 -24.48 -20.00
C PRO A 1 -13.07 -25.01 -18.67
N GLY A 2 -12.98 -26.34 -18.45
CA GLY A 2 -12.53 -26.89 -17.15
C GLY A 2 -11.02 -26.80 -16.87
N TYR A 3 -10.19 -26.89 -17.91
CA TYR A 3 -8.72 -26.81 -17.79
C TYR A 3 -8.25 -25.40 -17.38
N ASP A 4 -8.84 -24.36 -17.97
CA ASP A 4 -8.53 -22.95 -17.71
C ASP A 4 -8.92 -22.57 -16.26
N MET A 5 -10.11 -22.99 -15.82
CA MET A 5 -10.55 -22.79 -14.44
C MET A 5 -9.65 -23.48 -13.42
N SER A 6 -9.10 -24.65 -13.77
CA SER A 6 -8.15 -25.36 -12.91
C SER A 6 -6.85 -24.56 -12.71
N GLN A 7 -6.42 -23.77 -13.69
CA GLN A 7 -5.26 -22.90 -13.57
C GLN A 7 -5.54 -21.71 -12.64
N HIS A 8 -6.69 -21.04 -12.78
CA HIS A 8 -7.08 -19.95 -11.89
C HIS A 8 -7.21 -20.41 -10.44
N VAL A 9 -7.79 -21.59 -10.20
CA VAL A 9 -7.87 -22.18 -8.84
C VAL A 9 -6.48 -22.40 -8.25
N ARG A 10 -5.53 -22.95 -9.02
CA ARG A 10 -4.15 -23.15 -8.54
C ARG A 10 -3.45 -21.83 -8.21
N ARG A 11 -3.59 -20.81 -9.07
CA ARG A 11 -3.00 -19.48 -8.86
C ARG A 11 -3.62 -18.78 -7.64
N TYR A 12 -4.93 -18.81 -7.51
CA TYR A 12 -5.62 -18.29 -6.33
C TYR A 12 -5.18 -19.03 -5.05
N GLY A 13 -5.11 -20.36 -5.10
CA GLY A 13 -4.61 -21.18 -4.00
C GLY A 13 -3.16 -20.83 -3.60
N LYS A 14 -2.29 -20.57 -4.58
CA LYS A 14 -0.91 -20.09 -4.33
C LYS A 14 -0.93 -18.75 -3.59
N TYR A 15 -1.74 -17.77 -4.02
CA TYR A 15 -1.86 -16.50 -3.33
C TYR A 15 -2.34 -16.67 -1.87
N ILE A 16 -3.36 -17.49 -1.63
CA ILE A 16 -3.86 -17.74 -0.28
C ILE A 16 -2.78 -18.43 0.58
N GLY A 17 -2.04 -19.38 0.01
CA GLY A 17 -0.89 -20.01 0.67
C GLY A 17 0.17 -19.00 1.08
N GLU A 18 0.51 -18.06 0.18
CA GLU A 18 1.47 -16.99 0.46
C GLU A 18 0.95 -16.03 1.53
N LYS A 19 -0.34 -15.64 1.49
CA LYS A 19 -0.97 -14.79 2.51
C LYS A 19 -0.88 -15.42 3.91
N ILE A 20 -1.11 -16.73 4.01
CA ILE A 20 -0.96 -17.48 5.27
C ILE A 20 0.50 -17.53 5.72
N ALA A 21 1.43 -17.82 4.81
CA ALA A 21 2.86 -17.87 5.11
C ALA A 21 3.37 -16.54 5.64
N THR A 22 2.99 -15.45 4.98
CA THR A 22 3.32 -14.08 5.38
C THR A 22 2.76 -13.72 6.75
N TYR A 23 1.49 -14.04 7.02
CA TYR A 23 0.89 -13.81 8.35
C TYR A 23 1.65 -14.57 9.44
N ARG A 24 2.05 -15.82 9.18
CA ARG A 24 2.83 -16.64 10.13
C ARG A 24 4.19 -16.02 10.47
N VAL A 25 4.88 -15.45 9.49
CA VAL A 25 6.22 -14.86 9.68
C VAL A 25 6.14 -13.47 10.30
N CYS A 26 5.18 -12.64 9.88
CA CYS A 26 5.09 -11.25 10.32
C CYS A 26 4.25 -11.06 11.60
N ALA A 27 3.37 -12.01 11.93
CA ALA A 27 2.39 -11.93 13.01
C ALA A 27 1.35 -10.79 12.86
N PHE A 28 1.15 -10.31 11.63
CA PHE A 28 0.08 -9.37 11.28
C PHE A 28 -0.31 -9.54 9.80
N ASP A 29 -1.51 -9.09 9.45
CA ASP A 29 -2.03 -9.09 8.07
C ASP A 29 -1.77 -7.74 7.41
N PHE A 30 -0.93 -7.70 6.37
CA PHE A 30 -0.62 -6.47 5.62
C PHE A 30 -1.86 -5.75 5.08
N CYS A 31 -2.96 -6.47 4.80
CA CYS A 31 -4.21 -5.86 4.38
C CYS A 31 -4.95 -5.14 5.52
N LYS A 32 -4.53 -5.29 6.79
CA LYS A 32 -5.24 -4.78 7.97
C LYS A 32 -4.39 -3.89 8.87
N VAL A 33 -3.14 -3.64 8.49
CA VAL A 33 -2.25 -2.80 9.29
C VAL A 33 -2.71 -1.35 9.29
N LYS A 34 -2.41 -0.64 10.38
CA LYS A 34 -2.59 0.80 10.43
C LYS A 34 -1.74 1.46 9.36
N ARG A 35 -2.32 2.46 8.69
CA ARG A 35 -1.69 3.26 7.65
C ARG A 35 -1.70 4.73 8.05
N GLY A 36 -0.82 5.52 7.44
CA GLY A 36 -0.73 6.95 7.68
C GLY A 36 0.65 7.39 8.16
N ARG A 37 0.90 8.70 8.09
CA ARG A 37 2.21 9.30 8.34
C ARG A 37 2.72 9.08 9.77
N GLU A 38 1.84 9.26 10.76
CA GLU A 38 2.23 9.33 12.17
C GLU A 38 2.30 7.97 12.86
N ASP A 39 1.43 7.02 12.46
CA ASP A 39 1.24 5.75 13.17
C ASP A 39 1.05 4.55 12.24
N GLY A 40 1.29 4.73 10.94
CA GLY A 40 1.30 3.64 9.99
C GLY A 40 2.40 2.63 10.33
N LEU A 41 2.04 1.35 10.36
CA LEU A 41 2.96 0.29 10.81
C LEU A 41 4.24 0.27 9.97
N LEU A 42 4.10 0.26 8.64
CA LEU A 42 5.24 0.26 7.73
C LEU A 42 5.85 1.65 7.59
N ARG A 43 5.08 2.71 7.82
CA ARG A 43 5.52 4.10 7.71
C ARG A 43 6.50 4.50 8.82
N THR A 44 6.34 3.90 10.01
CA THR A 44 7.13 4.19 11.21
C THR A 44 8.14 3.09 11.56
N MET A 45 8.14 1.98 10.82
CA MET A 45 9.02 0.83 11.08
C MET A 45 10.51 1.20 11.05
N HIS A 46 11.30 0.63 11.96
CA HIS A 46 12.75 0.80 11.99
C HIS A 46 13.43 0.14 10.77
N THR A 47 14.50 0.75 10.25
CA THR A 47 15.18 0.37 9.00
C THR A 47 15.50 -1.13 8.90
N ASP A 48 16.15 -1.71 9.92
CA ASP A 48 16.55 -3.12 9.88
C ASP A 48 15.36 -4.09 9.81
N LYS A 49 14.25 -3.73 10.45
CA LYS A 49 13.02 -4.53 10.39
C LYS A 49 12.31 -4.29 9.06
N LEU A 50 12.28 -3.05 8.59
CA LEU A 50 11.67 -2.66 7.31
C LEU A 50 12.31 -3.40 6.13
N LEU A 51 13.65 -3.39 6.05
CA LEU A 51 14.42 -4.10 5.01
C LEU A 51 14.18 -5.61 4.98
N LYS A 52 13.83 -6.22 6.12
CA LYS A 52 13.42 -7.63 6.19
C LYS A 52 11.94 -7.86 5.89
N THR A 53 11.11 -6.87 6.17
CA THR A 53 9.64 -6.95 6.03
C THR A 53 9.19 -6.70 4.59
N LEU A 54 9.82 -5.75 3.89
CA LEU A 54 9.47 -5.39 2.51
C LEU A 54 9.58 -6.57 1.53
N PRO A 55 10.63 -7.42 1.56
CA PRO A 55 10.69 -8.61 0.70
C PRO A 55 9.53 -9.60 0.93
N ILE A 56 9.06 -9.73 2.17
CA ILE A 56 7.94 -10.62 2.50
C ILE A 56 6.65 -10.07 1.88
N LEU A 57 6.40 -8.76 2.02
CA LEU A 57 5.26 -8.09 1.39
C LEU A 57 5.34 -8.18 -0.15
N GLN A 58 6.52 -7.97 -0.73
CA GLN A 58 6.75 -8.11 -2.16
C GLN A 58 6.35 -9.50 -2.68
N ASN A 59 6.77 -10.57 -1.99
CA ASN A 59 6.41 -11.94 -2.37
C ASN A 59 4.88 -12.17 -2.35
N GLN A 60 4.19 -11.64 -1.34
CA GLN A 60 2.73 -11.73 -1.27
C GLN A 60 2.04 -10.97 -2.43
N ILE A 61 2.56 -9.79 -2.80
CA ILE A 61 2.07 -9.02 -3.94
C ILE A 61 2.35 -9.77 -5.25
N ASP A 62 3.54 -10.34 -5.41
CA ASP A 62 3.91 -11.10 -6.62
C ASP A 62 3.00 -12.33 -6.78
N ALA A 63 2.75 -13.09 -5.71
CA ALA A 63 1.83 -14.22 -5.73
C ALA A 63 0.39 -13.81 -6.08
N LEU A 64 -0.05 -12.61 -5.69
CA LEU A 64 -1.36 -12.05 -6.09
C LEU A 64 -1.36 -11.74 -7.59
N LEU A 65 -0.35 -11.01 -8.06
CA LEU A 65 -0.23 -10.57 -9.46
C LEU A 65 -0.04 -11.73 -10.43
N GLU A 66 0.46 -12.88 -9.97
CA GLU A 66 0.51 -14.12 -10.74
C GLU A 66 -0.86 -14.70 -11.11
N PHE A 67 -1.97 -14.19 -10.54
CA PHE A 67 -3.31 -14.61 -10.95
C PHE A 67 -3.53 -14.41 -12.46
N GLN A 68 -2.96 -13.33 -13.03
CA GLN A 68 -2.89 -13.01 -14.46
C GLN A 68 -4.12 -13.48 -15.24
N VAL A 69 -5.20 -12.72 -15.12
CA VAL A 69 -6.47 -12.99 -15.79
C VAL A 69 -6.79 -11.84 -16.75
N SER A 70 -7.33 -12.17 -17.91
CA SER A 70 -7.89 -11.22 -18.87
C SER A 70 -9.38 -11.00 -18.64
N ALA A 71 -9.92 -9.88 -19.12
CA ALA A 71 -11.35 -9.59 -19.04
C ALA A 71 -12.23 -10.69 -19.69
N SER A 72 -11.74 -11.33 -20.75
CA SER A 72 -12.44 -12.43 -21.43
C SER A 72 -12.53 -13.72 -20.61
N GLU A 73 -11.61 -13.94 -19.68
CA GLU A 73 -11.61 -15.11 -18.79
C GLU A 73 -12.56 -14.92 -17.60
N LEU A 74 -12.93 -13.67 -17.29
CA LEU A 74 -13.87 -13.25 -16.24
C LEU A 74 -15.33 -13.45 -16.66
N ASN A 75 -15.66 -14.69 -17.04
CA ASN A 75 -16.93 -15.06 -17.71
C ASN A 75 -17.94 -15.77 -16.80
N ASN A 76 -17.64 -15.99 -15.52
CA ASN A 76 -18.53 -16.65 -14.57
C ASN A 76 -18.47 -16.02 -13.18
N GLY A 77 -19.53 -16.19 -12.40
CA GLY A 77 -19.65 -15.57 -11.08
C GLY A 77 -18.55 -15.98 -10.08
N VAL A 78 -18.03 -17.21 -10.18
CA VAL A 78 -17.02 -17.71 -9.23
C VAL A 78 -15.68 -17.01 -9.45
N ILE A 79 -15.20 -16.95 -10.69
CA ILE A 79 -13.94 -16.25 -11.00
C ILE A 79 -14.07 -14.73 -10.81
N ASN A 80 -15.24 -14.16 -11.06
CA ASN A 80 -15.48 -12.73 -10.82
C ASN A 80 -15.41 -12.40 -9.33
N CYS A 81 -16.05 -13.21 -8.48
CA CYS A 81 -15.96 -13.05 -7.03
C CYS A 81 -14.52 -13.22 -6.52
N SER A 82 -13.78 -14.21 -7.02
CA SER A 82 -12.38 -14.39 -6.60
C SER A 82 -11.50 -13.22 -7.03
N PHE A 83 -11.69 -12.70 -8.26
CA PHE A 83 -10.97 -11.53 -8.76
C PHE A 83 -11.28 -10.27 -7.93
N ILE A 84 -12.54 -10.02 -7.57
CA ILE A 84 -12.91 -8.88 -6.71
C ILE A 84 -12.22 -8.98 -5.34
N LEU A 85 -12.11 -10.18 -4.76
CA LEU A 85 -11.38 -10.36 -3.50
C LEU A 85 -9.87 -10.08 -3.67
N LEU A 86 -9.26 -10.54 -4.76
CA LEU A 86 -7.86 -10.22 -5.07
C LEU A 86 -7.65 -8.72 -5.30
N PHE A 87 -8.57 -8.05 -6.01
CA PHE A 87 -8.53 -6.61 -6.20
C PHE A 87 -8.53 -5.88 -4.85
N ARG A 88 -9.49 -6.19 -3.97
CA ARG A 88 -9.58 -5.55 -2.63
C ARG A 88 -8.36 -5.79 -1.76
N ASP A 89 -7.72 -6.95 -1.89
CA ASP A 89 -6.44 -7.22 -1.22
C ASP A 89 -5.29 -6.45 -1.87
N LEU A 90 -5.18 -6.44 -3.20
CA LEU A 90 -4.13 -5.72 -3.94
C LEU A 90 -4.14 -4.24 -3.59
N ILE A 91 -5.32 -3.63 -3.53
CA ILE A 91 -5.46 -2.23 -3.12
C ILE A 91 -4.82 -2.01 -1.75
N ARG A 92 -5.14 -2.84 -0.76
CA ARG A 92 -4.61 -2.66 0.59
C ARG A 92 -3.11 -3.00 0.68
N LEU A 93 -2.68 -4.07 0.03
CA LEU A 93 -1.27 -4.49 -0.01
C LEU A 93 -0.39 -3.43 -0.66
N PHE A 94 -0.81 -2.87 -1.79
CA PHE A 94 0.00 -1.91 -2.52
C PHE A 94 0.07 -0.56 -1.79
N ALA A 95 -1.01 -0.15 -1.12
CA ALA A 95 -0.99 1.04 -0.28
C ALA A 95 -0.08 0.87 0.95
N CYS A 96 -0.10 -0.31 1.57
CA CYS A 96 0.83 -0.70 2.63
C CYS A 96 2.29 -0.73 2.13
N TYR A 97 2.51 -1.26 0.93
CA TYR A 97 3.82 -1.31 0.29
C TYR A 97 4.35 0.10 0.01
N ASN A 98 3.50 1.00 -0.46
CA ASN A 98 3.85 2.40 -0.67
C ASN A 98 4.29 3.10 0.64
N ASP A 99 3.55 2.92 1.74
CA ASP A 99 3.94 3.46 3.05
C ASP A 99 5.35 2.98 3.46
N GLY A 100 5.68 1.71 3.17
CA GLY A 100 6.99 1.13 3.42
C GLY A 100 8.09 1.68 2.51
N ILE A 101 7.80 1.90 1.22
CA ILE A 101 8.74 2.50 0.27
C ILE A 101 9.02 3.96 0.64
N ILE A 102 8.02 4.73 1.04
CA ILE A 102 8.26 6.10 1.49
C ILE A 102 9.18 6.11 2.72
N ASN A 103 8.90 5.28 3.72
CA ASN A 103 9.76 5.16 4.91
C ASN A 103 11.20 4.74 4.55
N LEU A 104 11.34 3.81 3.59
CA LEU A 104 12.64 3.38 3.09
C LEU A 104 13.42 4.54 2.45
N LEU A 105 12.77 5.31 1.59
CA LEU A 105 13.39 6.42 0.86
C LEU A 105 13.74 7.60 1.78
N GLU A 106 12.91 7.91 2.77
CA GLU A 106 13.19 8.98 3.74
C GLU A 106 14.47 8.72 4.54
N LYS A 107 14.75 7.45 4.84
CA LYS A 107 15.92 7.03 5.63
C LYS A 107 17.14 6.68 4.78
N TYR A 108 17.00 6.61 3.45
CA TYR A 108 18.01 6.04 2.55
C TYR A 108 19.38 6.72 2.67
N PHE A 109 19.42 8.04 2.75
CA PHE A 109 20.68 8.80 2.80
C PHE A 109 21.42 8.68 4.14
N ASP A 110 20.76 8.14 5.18
CA ASP A 110 21.35 7.87 6.49
C ASP A 110 21.74 6.39 6.66
N MET A 111 21.49 5.54 5.65
CA MET A 111 21.77 4.11 5.69
C MET A 111 23.25 3.81 5.43
N ASN A 112 23.72 2.68 5.97
CA ASN A 112 25.05 2.19 5.61
C ASN A 112 25.06 1.58 4.20
N LYS A 113 26.26 1.41 3.62
CA LYS A 113 26.45 0.87 2.26
C LYS A 113 25.65 -0.41 1.95
N LYS A 114 25.58 -1.36 2.89
CA LYS A 114 24.84 -2.60 2.68
C LYS A 114 23.33 -2.33 2.63
N GLN A 115 22.83 -1.57 3.59
CA GLN A 115 21.42 -1.17 3.66
C GLN A 115 21.00 -0.35 2.43
N CYS A 116 21.84 0.58 1.94
CA CYS A 116 21.57 1.31 0.69
C CYS A 116 21.42 0.38 -0.52
N ARG A 117 22.27 -0.65 -0.62
CA ARG A 117 22.16 -1.64 -1.70
C ARG A 117 20.85 -2.42 -1.63
N ASP A 118 20.50 -2.93 -0.45
CA ASP A 118 19.27 -3.68 -0.22
C ASP A 118 18.03 -2.79 -0.46
N ALA A 119 18.08 -1.53 -0.02
CA ALA A 119 17.02 -0.54 -0.22
C ALA A 119 16.83 -0.17 -1.69
N LEU A 120 17.92 0.04 -2.43
CA LEU A 120 17.88 0.38 -3.85
C LEU A 120 17.29 -0.78 -4.68
N ASP A 121 17.70 -2.02 -4.38
CA ASP A 121 17.12 -3.21 -5.03
C ASP A 121 15.61 -3.32 -4.75
N THR A 122 15.22 -3.10 -3.48
CA THR A 122 13.81 -3.07 -3.07
C THR A 122 13.03 -2.00 -3.84
N TYR A 123 13.58 -0.79 -4.01
CA TYR A 123 12.95 0.30 -4.74
C TYR A 123 12.84 0.03 -6.25
N LYS A 124 13.88 -0.52 -6.89
CA LYS A 124 13.80 -0.98 -8.29
C LYS A 124 12.71 -2.03 -8.47
N GLY A 125 12.63 -2.98 -7.54
CA GLY A 125 11.55 -3.97 -7.49
C GLY A 125 10.16 -3.35 -7.30
N PHE A 126 10.02 -2.24 -6.57
CA PHE A 126 8.77 -1.50 -6.46
C PHE A 126 8.32 -0.94 -7.82
N LEU A 127 9.23 -0.32 -8.58
CA LEU A 127 8.91 0.26 -9.89
C LEU A 127 8.39 -0.81 -10.86
N THR A 128 9.02 -1.97 -10.92
CA THR A 128 8.56 -3.09 -11.77
C THR A 128 7.17 -3.60 -11.37
N ARG A 129 6.85 -3.61 -10.07
CA ARG A 129 5.53 -4.04 -9.58
C ARG A 129 4.46 -3.00 -9.82
N LEU A 130 4.80 -1.70 -9.79
CA LEU A 130 3.88 -0.62 -10.12
C LEU A 130 3.29 -0.77 -11.53
N ASP A 131 4.11 -1.19 -12.50
CA ASP A 131 3.65 -1.45 -13.87
C ASP A 131 2.67 -2.63 -13.94
N LYS A 132 2.97 -3.74 -13.25
CA LYS A 132 2.07 -4.91 -13.17
C LYS A 132 0.77 -4.60 -12.45
N VAL A 133 0.82 -3.76 -11.41
CA VAL A 133 -0.39 -3.29 -10.72
C VAL A 133 -1.24 -2.44 -11.67
N SER A 134 -0.62 -1.56 -12.46
CA SER A 134 -1.35 -0.78 -13.48
C SER A 134 -2.09 -1.68 -14.47
N GLU A 135 -1.44 -2.75 -14.94
CA GLU A 135 -2.08 -3.74 -15.81
C GLU A 135 -3.27 -4.43 -15.13
N PHE A 136 -3.10 -4.88 -13.89
CA PHE A 136 -4.19 -5.48 -13.10
C PHE A 136 -5.37 -4.53 -12.94
N LEU A 137 -5.11 -3.24 -12.64
CA LEU A 137 -6.15 -2.22 -12.47
C LEU A 137 -6.91 -1.93 -13.78
N ARG A 138 -6.26 -2.03 -14.94
CA ARG A 138 -6.96 -1.92 -16.25
C ARG A 138 -7.95 -3.06 -16.47
N VAL A 139 -7.58 -4.28 -16.07
CA VAL A 139 -8.50 -5.42 -16.12
C VAL A 139 -9.68 -5.17 -15.18
N ALA A 140 -9.42 -4.71 -13.95
CA ALA A 140 -10.46 -4.32 -13.00
C ALA A 140 -11.44 -3.29 -13.57
N GLU A 141 -10.93 -2.23 -14.19
CA GLU A 141 -11.77 -1.22 -14.85
C GLU A 141 -12.64 -1.84 -15.96
N SER A 142 -12.06 -2.71 -16.79
CA SER A 142 -12.76 -3.33 -17.92
C SER A 142 -13.92 -4.24 -17.53
N VAL A 143 -13.90 -4.79 -16.31
CA VAL A 143 -14.96 -5.66 -15.78
C VAL A 143 -15.95 -4.91 -14.89
N GLY A 144 -15.89 -3.57 -14.88
CA GLY A 144 -16.89 -2.71 -14.24
C GLY A 144 -16.61 -2.40 -12.78
N ILE A 145 -15.36 -2.51 -12.31
CA ILE A 145 -14.99 -1.93 -11.01
C ILE A 145 -14.99 -0.40 -11.14
N ASP A 146 -15.66 0.26 -10.20
CA ASP A 146 -15.84 1.71 -10.22
C ASP A 146 -14.50 2.44 -10.24
N ARG A 147 -14.38 3.45 -11.12
CA ARG A 147 -13.17 4.27 -11.24
C ARG A 147 -12.79 4.96 -9.93
N GLY A 148 -13.76 5.24 -9.05
CA GLY A 148 -13.49 5.80 -7.71
C GLY A 148 -12.79 4.83 -6.76
N GLU A 149 -12.89 3.51 -7.00
CA GLU A 149 -12.16 2.49 -6.25
C GLU A 149 -10.75 2.22 -6.81
N ILE A 150 -10.47 2.69 -8.03
CA ILE A 150 -9.19 2.52 -8.70
C ILE A 150 -8.29 3.71 -8.34
N PRO A 151 -7.19 3.47 -7.60
CA PRO A 151 -6.29 4.54 -7.21
C PRO A 151 -5.44 5.02 -8.38
N ASP A 152 -5.12 6.31 -8.38
CA ASP A 152 -4.21 6.88 -9.36
C ASP A 152 -2.76 6.47 -9.05
N LEU A 153 -2.07 5.98 -10.07
CA LEU A 153 -0.69 5.52 -10.00
C LEU A 153 0.24 6.60 -10.51
N THR A 154 0.62 7.53 -9.64
CA THR A 154 1.65 8.51 -9.97
C THR A 154 3.00 7.84 -10.04
N ARG A 155 3.66 7.88 -11.21
CA ARG A 155 5.03 7.40 -11.35
C ARG A 155 6.01 8.34 -10.64
N ALA A 156 7.00 7.76 -9.98
CA ALA A 156 8.11 8.51 -9.42
C ALA A 156 8.97 9.13 -10.54
N PRO A 157 9.55 10.33 -10.33
CA PRO A 157 10.42 10.95 -11.32
C PRO A 157 11.72 10.14 -11.49
N ALA A 158 12.18 9.97 -12.73
CA ALA A 158 13.37 9.19 -13.06
C ALA A 158 14.64 9.69 -12.34
N SER A 159 14.72 11.00 -12.13
CA SER A 159 15.81 11.66 -11.40
C SER A 159 15.98 11.16 -9.97
N LEU A 160 14.92 10.63 -9.34
CA LEU A 160 15.02 10.07 -8.00
C LEU A 160 15.86 8.78 -8.02
N LEU A 161 15.65 7.92 -9.01
CA LEU A 161 16.41 6.68 -9.13
C LEU A 161 17.90 6.96 -9.37
N GLU A 162 18.20 7.90 -10.26
CA GLU A 162 19.58 8.34 -10.56
C GLU A 162 20.28 8.87 -9.29
N ALA A 163 19.58 9.64 -8.47
CA ALA A 163 20.15 10.17 -7.23
C ALA A 163 20.45 9.08 -6.19
N LEU A 164 19.57 8.08 -6.06
CA LEU A 164 19.79 6.94 -5.16
C LEU A 164 20.99 6.10 -5.60
N GLU A 165 21.14 5.88 -6.91
CA GLU A 165 22.28 5.17 -7.51
C GLU A 165 23.59 5.93 -7.30
N ALA A 166 23.60 7.24 -7.55
CA ALA A 166 24.78 8.08 -7.35
C ALA A 166 25.26 8.06 -5.89
N HIS A 167 24.32 8.08 -4.93
CA HIS A 167 24.65 7.97 -3.50
C HIS A 167 25.33 6.64 -3.15
N LEU A 168 24.82 5.52 -3.68
CA LEU A 168 25.41 4.21 -3.43
C LEU A 168 26.81 4.10 -4.04
N ILE A 169 27.01 4.63 -5.25
CA ILE A 169 28.33 4.68 -5.91
C ILE A 169 29.33 5.48 -5.07
N HIS A 170 28.89 6.60 -4.48
CA HIS A 170 29.72 7.41 -3.59
C HIS A 170 30.16 6.61 -2.35
N LEU A 171 29.23 5.91 -1.69
CA LEU A 171 29.52 5.03 -0.54
C LEU A 171 30.42 3.83 -0.93
N GLU A 172 30.42 3.44 -2.19
CA GLU A 172 31.26 2.36 -2.72
C GLU A 172 32.71 2.75 -2.98
N GLY A 173 33.06 4.03 -2.83
CA GLY A 173 34.40 4.55 -3.13
C GLY A 173 34.60 4.84 -4.62
N GLY A 174 33.53 4.87 -5.41
CA GLY A 174 33.57 5.32 -6.81
C GLY A 174 33.90 6.81 -6.89
N ARG A 175 34.70 7.22 -7.89
CA ARG A 175 34.91 8.64 -8.19
C ARG A 175 33.57 9.29 -8.52
N VAL A 176 33.19 10.26 -7.69
CA VAL A 176 32.00 11.11 -7.88
C VAL A 176 32.12 11.85 -9.23
N PRO A 177 31.01 12.11 -9.94
CA PRO A 177 30.97 13.16 -10.95
C PRO A 177 31.50 14.50 -10.37
N PRO A 178 32.02 15.42 -11.19
CA PRO A 178 32.74 16.62 -10.74
C PRO A 178 31.94 17.51 -9.75
N PRO A 179 32.60 18.47 -9.06
CA PRO A 179 32.19 19.10 -7.79
C PRO A 179 30.86 19.90 -7.70
N GLY A 180 29.88 19.63 -8.56
CA GLY A 180 28.49 20.10 -8.43
C GLY A 180 27.52 19.08 -7.80
N ALA A 181 27.95 17.82 -7.59
CA ALA A 181 27.06 16.71 -7.22
C ALA A 181 26.84 16.52 -5.70
N SER A 182 27.73 17.00 -4.83
CA SER A 182 27.50 16.98 -3.37
C SER A 182 26.41 17.96 -2.92
N SER A 183 26.12 18.98 -3.72
CA SER A 183 24.98 19.90 -3.53
C SER A 183 23.66 19.39 -4.12
N GLN A 184 23.61 18.17 -4.70
CA GLN A 184 22.41 17.57 -5.31
C GLN A 184 21.62 16.60 -4.40
N TYR A 185 22.20 16.13 -3.29
CA TYR A 185 21.44 15.36 -2.28
C TYR A 185 20.22 16.10 -1.71
N PRO A 186 20.25 17.43 -1.48
CA PRO A 186 19.07 18.19 -1.09
C PRO A 186 17.92 18.06 -2.12
N THR A 187 18.23 17.97 -3.41
CA THR A 187 17.25 17.78 -4.49
C THR A 187 16.60 16.41 -4.42
N ALA A 188 17.36 15.36 -4.07
CA ALA A 188 16.83 14.01 -3.92
C ALA A 188 15.91 13.88 -2.71
N GLN A 189 16.28 14.46 -1.56
CA GLN A 189 15.38 14.56 -0.40
C GLN A 189 14.10 15.33 -0.73
N SER A 190 14.21 16.40 -1.53
CA SER A 190 13.05 17.16 -2.03
C SER A 190 12.17 16.30 -2.96
N GLN A 191 12.76 15.45 -3.81
CA GLN A 191 12.01 14.54 -4.68
C GLN A 191 11.34 13.40 -3.89
N VAL A 192 11.99 12.88 -2.86
CA VAL A 192 11.38 11.92 -1.91
C VAL A 192 10.22 12.59 -1.18
N ALA A 193 10.39 13.82 -0.71
CA ALA A 193 9.32 14.58 -0.07
C ALA A 193 8.15 14.82 -1.04
N ASN A 194 8.42 15.16 -2.30
CA ASN A 194 7.37 15.28 -3.32
C ASN A 194 6.67 13.95 -3.60
N PHE A 195 7.38 12.83 -3.68
CA PHE A 195 6.77 11.50 -3.81
C PHE A 195 5.91 11.14 -2.59
N SER A 196 6.36 11.52 -1.40
CA SER A 196 5.65 11.33 -0.13
C SER A 196 4.38 12.18 -0.04
N MET A 197 4.43 13.42 -0.56
CA MET A 197 3.30 14.37 -0.56
C MET A 197 2.32 14.11 -1.70
N ALA A 198 2.81 13.64 -2.85
CA ALA A 198 1.97 13.24 -3.98
C ALA A 198 1.12 12.01 -3.65
N GLY A 199 1.48 11.26 -2.60
CA GLY A 199 0.70 10.12 -2.13
C GLY A 199 0.46 9.12 -3.26
N GLY A 200 1.53 8.62 -3.88
CA GLY A 200 1.41 7.57 -4.87
C GLY A 200 0.60 6.42 -4.26
N PHE A 201 -0.56 6.12 -4.83
CA PHE A 201 -1.55 5.23 -4.23
C PHE A 201 -2.33 5.80 -3.02
N GLN A 202 -3.07 6.88 -3.24
CA GLN A 202 -4.16 7.25 -2.33
C GLN A 202 -5.39 6.41 -2.62
N THR A 203 -5.63 5.42 -1.76
CA THR A 203 -6.96 4.81 -1.64
C THR A 203 -7.89 5.88 -1.07
N GLN A 204 -8.85 6.37 -1.86
CA GLN A 204 -9.98 7.06 -1.24
C GLN A 204 -10.59 6.09 -0.20
N PRO A 205 -11.00 6.58 0.98
CA PRO A 205 -11.80 5.77 1.88
C PRO A 205 -12.95 5.21 1.06
N HIS A 206 -13.12 3.88 1.06
CA HIS A 206 -14.28 3.24 0.45
C HIS A 206 -15.50 4.03 0.90
N VAL A 207 -16.30 4.55 -0.03
CA VAL A 207 -17.42 5.48 0.29
C VAL A 207 -18.30 4.87 1.39
N GLY A 208 -18.48 3.54 1.36
CA GLY A 208 -19.19 2.80 2.39
C GLY A 208 -18.55 2.78 3.80
N ASP A 209 -17.23 2.87 3.97
CA ASP A 209 -16.59 2.92 5.29
C ASP A 209 -16.63 4.34 5.88
N ALA A 210 -16.48 5.37 5.05
CA ALA A 210 -16.63 6.77 5.48
C ALA A 210 -18.09 7.10 5.83
N GLU A 211 -19.04 6.64 5.02
CA GLU A 211 -20.46 6.78 5.33
C GLU A 211 -20.83 5.98 6.58
N ARG A 212 -20.37 4.74 6.72
CA ARG A 212 -20.63 3.93 7.93
C ARG A 212 -20.05 4.59 9.19
N THR A 213 -18.87 5.19 9.11
CA THR A 213 -18.25 5.91 10.22
C THR A 213 -19.05 7.17 10.57
N ARG A 214 -19.49 7.93 9.56
CA ARG A 214 -20.40 9.08 9.75
C ARG A 214 -21.74 8.67 10.37
N TYR A 215 -22.34 7.58 9.91
CA TYR A 215 -23.59 7.06 10.48
C TYR A 215 -23.42 6.69 11.96
N ILE A 216 -22.31 6.01 12.31
CA ILE A 216 -22.00 5.64 13.70
C ILE A 216 -21.77 6.90 14.57
N GLU A 217 -21.08 7.91 14.07
CA GLU A 217 -20.89 9.17 14.80
C GLU A 217 -22.20 9.92 15.02
N LEU A 218 -23.03 10.02 13.98
CA LEU A 218 -24.34 10.67 14.05
C LEU A 218 -25.26 9.97 15.05
N GLU A 219 -25.23 8.63 15.08
CA GLU A 219 -26.02 7.83 16.01
C GLU A 219 -25.52 7.96 17.45
N LYS A 220 -24.19 8.02 17.67
CA LYS A 220 -23.60 8.33 18.98
C LYS A 220 -23.98 9.72 19.48
N GLU A 221 -24.08 10.71 18.60
CA GLU A 221 -24.46 12.06 18.97
C GLU A 221 -25.96 12.18 19.29
N ARG A 222 -26.82 11.53 18.51
CA ARG A 222 -28.25 11.38 18.84
C ARG A 222 -28.47 10.68 20.17
N LEU A 223 -27.70 9.62 20.45
CA LEU A 223 -27.80 8.90 21.72
C LEU A 223 -27.39 9.79 22.90
N ARG A 224 -26.31 10.56 22.76
CA ARG A 224 -25.89 11.55 23.77
C ARG A 224 -26.96 12.60 24.04
N GLN A 225 -27.56 13.16 22.99
CA GLN A 225 -28.65 14.14 23.14
C GLN A 225 -29.88 13.52 23.84
N PHE A 226 -30.21 12.27 23.52
CA PHE A 226 -31.32 11.56 24.16
C PHE A 226 -31.05 11.28 25.64
N GLU A 227 -29.84 10.84 25.99
CA GLU A 227 -29.43 10.65 27.39
C GLU A 227 -29.45 11.95 28.18
N GLU A 228 -29.04 13.05 27.56
CA GLU A 228 -29.03 14.38 28.19
C GLU A 228 -30.45 14.92 28.41
N GLN A 229 -31.36 14.72 27.44
CA GLN A 229 -32.79 15.02 27.60
C GLN A 229 -33.43 14.16 28.69
N LYS A 230 -33.12 12.86 28.74
CA LYS A 230 -33.61 11.99 29.82
C LYS A 230 -33.10 12.43 31.18
N ARG A 231 -31.85 12.87 31.27
CA ARG A 231 -31.27 13.38 32.51
C ARG A 231 -31.94 14.67 32.98
N GLN A 232 -32.29 15.56 32.06
CA GLN A 232 -33.01 16.81 32.35
C GLN A 232 -34.49 16.57 32.74
N GLN A 233 -35.15 15.59 32.11
CA GLN A 233 -36.52 15.21 32.48
C GLN A 233 -36.56 14.43 33.80
N GLY A 234 -35.54 13.64 34.11
CA GLY A 234 -35.41 12.93 35.39
C GLY A 234 -35.16 13.83 36.60
N THR A 235 -34.62 15.04 36.41
CA THR A 235 -34.47 16.04 37.47
C THR A 235 -35.70 16.93 37.65
N ALA A 236 -36.54 17.10 36.62
CA ALA A 236 -37.79 17.86 36.70
C ALA A 236 -38.91 17.14 37.48
N GLY A 237 -38.84 15.81 37.62
CA GLY A 237 -39.84 15.00 38.34
C GLY A 237 -39.62 14.84 39.85
N LYS A 238 -38.68 15.56 40.47
CA LYS A 238 -38.38 15.47 41.93
C LYS A 238 -38.78 16.69 42.76
N PHE A 239 -39.50 17.65 42.17
CA PHE A 239 -40.11 18.75 42.90
C PHE A 239 -41.62 18.78 42.63
N GLN A 240 -42.35 17.87 43.26
CA GLN A 240 -43.77 18.06 43.59
C GLN A 240 -44.10 17.31 44.86
#